data_AF-A0A2R4X355-F1
#
_entry.id   AF-A0A2R4X355-F1
#
_cell.length_a   1.000
_cell.length_b   1.000
_cell.length_c   1.000
_cell.angle_alpha   90.00
_cell.angle_beta   90.00
_cell.angle_gamma   90.00
#
_symmetry.space_group_name_H-M   'P 1'
#
loop_
_entity.id
_entity.type
_entity.pdbx_description
1 polymer ?
#
loop_
_entity_poly.entity_id
_entity_poly.type
_entity_poly.pdbx_seq_one_letter_code
_entity_poly.pdbx_strand_id
1 'polypeptide(L)'
;MARPTRPRLHGHATPTRRAVLAALGVGVLGAGLPASVRSDDPVVLHRDFEDRPVGDWTVDESQWDGLNPWSVDTTYVDVVREDGATMLDTQYPAGEAGNGNGGVDMMVPLGRHYDELYLGYRVRFGAGFEFSNAGGKLPGLIGSADGVYAVTGGDDPDGTNGWSARMMWRDPIDEDPDRGLAMFYVYHPDQPGEYGENMHWDDGGEQVYFERDRTHEIEHHVVMNTPGEHDGVLEGWFDGEKVFERRDLRFWDVPDRGINRFYFSSFFGGGNTPKWAHSRDEHIYYDEFVISEAPIWNGPDRSTTTPETTTDPTPDLDPIEGETPRDLDGDGLHEDIDGDGKVAFPDVNRLFQHTESAAVQDHVEAYDVSGDGVVDLQDVLALFESI
;
A
#
# COMPACT_ATOMS: atom_id res chain seq x y z
N MET A 1 3.11 22.94 66.32
CA MET A 1 1.70 23.39 66.39
C MET A 1 1.41 24.03 65.03
N ALA A 2 0.44 23.66 64.20
CA ALA A 2 -0.74 22.82 64.31
C ALA A 2 -1.00 22.12 62.95
N ARG A 3 -1.68 20.96 62.98
CA ARG A 3 -2.28 20.30 61.81
C ARG A 3 -3.60 20.98 61.43
N PRO A 4 -4.06 20.79 60.18
CA PRO A 4 -5.36 20.14 59.95
C PRO A 4 -5.28 19.10 58.80
N THR A 5 -5.53 17.82 59.05
CA THR A 5 -6.78 17.05 58.80
C THR A 5 -7.10 16.75 57.32
N ARG A 6 -6.91 15.47 56.94
CA ARG A 6 -7.58 14.81 55.80
C ARG A 6 -9.08 14.64 56.06
N PRO A 7 -9.89 14.51 55.01
CA PRO A 7 -11.04 13.60 55.00
C PRO A 7 -10.70 12.32 54.23
N ARG A 8 -11.08 11.17 54.79
CA ARG A 8 -11.30 9.90 54.07
C ARG A 8 -12.78 9.84 53.72
N LEU A 9 -13.14 9.41 52.53
CA LEU A 9 -14.39 8.68 52.29
C LEU A 9 -14.14 7.57 51.26
N HIS A 10 -14.44 6.34 51.68
CA HIS A 10 -14.64 5.18 50.82
C HIS A 10 -16.01 5.30 50.14
N GLY A 11 -16.07 4.96 48.85
CA GLY A 11 -17.29 4.68 48.14
C GLY A 11 -17.03 3.52 47.18
N HIS A 12 -17.49 2.32 47.56
CA HIS A 12 -17.67 1.22 46.62
C HIS A 12 -18.77 1.59 45.63
N ALA A 13 -18.48 1.47 44.34
CA ALA A 13 -19.50 1.46 43.28
C ALA A 13 -19.37 0.15 42.51
N THR A 14 -20.39 -0.69 42.64
CA THR A 14 -20.69 -1.89 41.85
C THR A 14 -20.94 -1.49 40.39
N PRO A 15 -20.56 -2.30 39.38
CA PRO A 15 -20.75 -1.93 37.97
C PRO A 15 -22.22 -2.06 37.56
N THR A 16 -22.80 -0.98 37.05
CA THR A 16 -24.13 -0.97 36.44
C THR A 16 -24.02 -1.28 34.95
N ARG A 17 -24.69 -2.35 34.51
CA ARG A 17 -24.92 -2.71 33.10
C ARG A 17 -25.91 -1.74 32.42
N ARG A 18 -25.74 -1.60 31.09
CA ARG A 18 -26.57 -1.01 30.00
C ARG A 18 -25.92 0.24 29.40
N ALA A 19 -25.84 0.43 28.09
CA ALA A 19 -26.64 -0.12 27.00
C ALA A 19 -25.81 -0.37 25.73
N VAL A 20 -26.26 -1.35 24.95
CA VAL A 20 -25.85 -1.64 23.57
C VAL A 20 -26.23 -0.43 22.71
N LEU A 21 -25.25 0.19 22.06
CA LEU A 21 -25.46 1.00 20.87
C LEU A 21 -25.00 0.15 19.69
N ALA A 22 -25.95 -0.29 18.87
CA ALA A 22 -25.69 -0.87 17.57
C ALA A 22 -25.28 0.29 16.65
N ALA A 23 -23.99 0.36 16.31
CA ALA A 23 -23.55 1.09 15.13
C ALA A 23 -23.59 0.10 13.96
N LEU A 24 -24.41 0.39 12.96
CA LEU A 24 -24.37 -0.25 11.66
C LEU A 24 -23.01 0.06 11.04
N GLY A 25 -22.12 -0.92 11.02
CA GLY A 25 -20.94 -0.88 10.18
C GLY A 25 -21.38 -1.05 8.74
N VAL A 26 -21.20 -0.01 7.93
CA VAL A 26 -21.11 -0.15 6.49
C VAL A 26 -19.78 -0.84 6.26
N GLY A 27 -19.82 -2.13 5.90
CA GLY A 27 -18.63 -2.85 5.48
C GLY A 27 -18.11 -2.19 4.21
N VAL A 28 -16.92 -1.60 4.31
CA VAL A 28 -16.13 -1.27 3.13
C VAL A 28 -15.73 -2.62 2.54
N LEU A 29 -16.23 -2.91 1.34
CA LEU A 29 -15.76 -4.01 0.52
C LEU A 29 -14.25 -3.84 0.38
N GLY A 30 -13.50 -4.79 0.93
CA GLY A 30 -12.06 -4.88 0.74
C GLY A 30 -11.79 -4.95 -0.76
N ALA A 31 -11.13 -3.94 -1.30
CA ALA A 31 -10.51 -4.04 -2.61
C ALA A 31 -9.56 -5.23 -2.57
N GLY A 32 -9.79 -6.23 -3.41
CA GLY A 32 -8.91 -7.38 -3.55
C GLY A 32 -7.48 -6.90 -3.80
N LEU A 33 -6.53 -7.43 -3.04
CA LEU A 33 -5.11 -7.17 -3.21
C LEU A 33 -4.72 -7.46 -4.67
N PRO A 34 -4.18 -6.51 -5.45
CA PRO A 34 -3.76 -6.82 -6.82
C PRO A 34 -2.46 -7.63 -6.85
N ALA A 35 -2.22 -8.19 -8.05
CA ALA A 35 -1.29 -9.25 -8.42
C ALA A 35 -0.04 -9.45 -7.53
N SER A 36 0.08 -10.66 -6.97
CA SER A 36 1.34 -11.19 -6.48
C SER A 36 2.41 -11.16 -7.57
N VAL A 37 3.63 -10.79 -7.21
CA VAL A 37 4.83 -10.83 -8.05
C VAL A 37 4.93 -12.18 -8.78
N ARG A 38 5.19 -12.19 -10.10
CA ARG A 38 5.28 -13.45 -10.85
C ARG A 38 6.60 -14.16 -10.51
N SER A 39 6.59 -15.48 -10.46
CA SER A 39 7.78 -16.29 -10.13
C SER A 39 8.98 -16.11 -11.08
N ASP A 40 8.74 -15.53 -12.26
CA ASP A 40 9.73 -15.31 -13.32
C ASP A 40 10.18 -13.84 -13.42
N ASP A 41 9.63 -12.94 -12.61
CA ASP A 41 10.08 -11.54 -12.57
C ASP A 41 11.51 -11.49 -11.98
N PRO A 42 12.38 -10.57 -12.45
CA PRO A 42 13.75 -10.41 -11.94
C PRO A 42 13.73 -9.71 -10.56
N VAL A 43 13.14 -10.39 -9.58
CA VAL A 43 12.94 -9.91 -8.21
C VAL A 43 14.26 -9.96 -7.46
N VAL A 44 14.62 -8.83 -6.86
CA VAL A 44 15.78 -8.66 -5.99
C VAL A 44 15.41 -8.93 -4.53
N LEU A 45 14.21 -8.53 -4.11
CA LEU A 45 13.68 -8.68 -2.76
C LEU A 45 12.15 -8.72 -2.80
N HIS A 46 11.53 -9.61 -2.00
CA HIS A 46 10.07 -9.66 -1.81
C HIS A 46 9.71 -9.98 -0.36
N ARG A 47 8.90 -9.14 0.32
CA ARG A 47 8.43 -9.37 1.69
C ARG A 47 6.94 -9.04 1.84
N ASP A 48 6.15 -10.09 2.07
CA ASP A 48 4.70 -10.07 2.29
C ASP A 48 4.30 -10.34 3.76
N PHE A 49 5.27 -10.68 4.61
CA PHE A 49 5.10 -10.96 6.04
C PHE A 49 4.12 -12.09 6.42
N GLU A 50 3.50 -12.80 5.47
CA GLU A 50 2.50 -13.83 5.73
C GLU A 50 3.03 -15.01 6.55
N ASP A 51 4.34 -15.27 6.49
CA ASP A 51 5.02 -16.30 7.26
C ASP A 51 5.42 -15.85 8.68
N ARG A 52 5.11 -14.60 9.07
CA ARG A 52 5.54 -14.03 10.35
C ARG A 52 4.53 -14.26 11.48
N PRO A 53 5.00 -14.62 12.69
CA PRO A 53 4.14 -14.64 13.86
C PRO A 53 3.75 -13.22 14.28
N VAL A 54 2.49 -13.03 14.68
CA VAL A 54 1.99 -11.78 15.28
C VAL A 54 2.70 -11.47 16.60
N GLY A 55 3.04 -10.20 16.81
CA GLY A 55 3.75 -9.67 17.97
C GLY A 55 5.00 -8.88 17.57
N ASP A 56 5.92 -8.65 18.51
CA ASP A 56 7.14 -7.88 18.31
C ASP A 56 7.87 -8.27 17.02
N TRP A 57 8.12 -7.30 16.14
CA TRP A 57 8.89 -7.57 14.94
C TRP A 57 10.36 -7.74 15.29
N THR A 58 10.91 -8.91 14.93
CA THR A 58 12.34 -9.19 15.05
C THR A 58 12.90 -9.41 13.67
N VAL A 59 14.00 -8.73 13.37
CA VAL A 59 14.73 -8.95 12.13
C VAL A 59 15.68 -10.12 12.35
N ASP A 60 15.42 -11.24 11.67
CA ASP A 60 16.34 -12.36 11.54
C ASP A 60 17.00 -12.30 10.16
N GLU A 61 18.35 -12.24 10.13
CA GLU A 61 19.15 -12.15 8.91
C GLU A 61 18.85 -13.29 7.92
N SER A 62 18.42 -14.46 8.40
CA SER A 62 18.04 -15.60 7.55
C SER A 62 16.77 -15.36 6.74
N GLN A 63 16.02 -14.31 7.05
CA GLN A 63 14.73 -13.98 6.47
C GLN A 63 14.80 -12.90 5.39
N TRP A 64 16.00 -12.47 5.00
CA TRP A 64 16.22 -11.37 4.05
C TRP A 64 16.84 -11.83 2.71
N ASP A 65 16.57 -13.06 2.26
CA ASP A 65 17.09 -13.65 1.01
C ASP A 65 18.62 -13.66 0.96
N GLY A 66 19.27 -13.70 2.13
CA GLY A 66 20.71 -13.59 2.30
C GLY A 66 21.26 -12.17 2.34
N LEU A 67 20.40 -11.14 2.24
CA LEU A 67 20.74 -9.76 2.56
C LEU A 67 20.76 -9.58 4.08
N ASN A 68 21.63 -8.70 4.58
CA ASN A 68 21.76 -8.46 6.02
C ASN A 68 21.32 -7.03 6.36
N PRO A 69 20.09 -6.83 6.87
CA PRO A 69 19.64 -5.53 7.31
C PRO A 69 20.44 -5.03 8.51
N TRP A 70 20.67 -3.73 8.55
CA TRP A 70 21.47 -3.10 9.60
C TRP A 70 20.87 -1.76 10.02
N SER A 71 21.35 -1.25 11.16
CA SER A 71 20.75 -0.12 11.89
C SER A 71 19.32 -0.35 12.35
N VAL A 72 18.94 -1.61 12.60
CA VAL A 72 17.56 -1.98 12.90
C VAL A 72 17.16 -1.56 14.32
N ASP A 73 16.38 -0.49 14.42
CA ASP A 73 15.57 -0.21 15.61
C ASP A 73 14.12 -0.65 15.32
N THR A 74 13.79 -1.89 15.73
CA THR A 74 12.41 -2.41 15.65
C THR A 74 11.58 -2.14 16.90
N THR A 75 12.06 -1.31 17.83
CA THR A 75 11.37 -1.08 19.13
C THR A 75 9.91 -0.67 18.95
N TYR A 76 9.58 0.00 17.84
CA TYR A 76 8.26 0.51 17.54
C TYR A 76 7.63 -0.18 16.32
N VAL A 77 7.96 -1.45 16.09
CA VAL A 77 7.38 -2.23 14.99
C VAL A 77 6.87 -3.56 15.49
N ASP A 78 5.59 -3.81 15.22
CA ASP A 78 4.94 -5.09 15.46
C ASP A 78 4.53 -5.73 14.14
N VAL A 79 4.37 -7.05 14.16
CA VAL A 79 3.66 -7.82 13.15
C VAL A 79 2.21 -7.95 13.61
N VAL A 80 1.27 -7.48 12.81
CA VAL A 80 -0.17 -7.56 13.09
C VAL A 80 -0.89 -8.34 12.01
N ARG A 81 -2.09 -8.86 12.32
CA ARG A 81 -2.95 -9.54 11.35
C ARG A 81 -4.35 -8.94 11.38
N GLU A 82 -4.80 -8.40 10.27
CA GLU A 82 -6.12 -7.80 10.08
C GLU A 82 -6.74 -8.36 8.81
N ASP A 83 -8.02 -8.73 8.85
CA ASP A 83 -8.80 -9.25 7.72
C ASP A 83 -8.12 -10.38 6.91
N GLY A 84 -7.26 -11.15 7.58
CA GLY A 84 -6.56 -12.27 6.97
C GLY A 84 -5.23 -11.93 6.28
N ALA A 85 -4.77 -10.69 6.33
CA ALA A 85 -3.43 -10.28 5.89
C ALA A 85 -2.51 -9.99 7.09
N THR A 86 -1.26 -10.42 7.01
CA THR A 86 -0.21 -10.10 7.98
C THR A 86 0.60 -8.91 7.47
N MET A 87 0.80 -7.90 8.31
CA MET A 87 1.49 -6.66 7.92
C MET A 87 2.39 -6.16 9.05
N LEU A 88 3.31 -5.25 8.73
CA LEU A 88 4.06 -4.51 9.73
C LEU A 88 3.26 -3.31 10.21
N ASP A 89 3.05 -3.19 11.52
CA ASP A 89 2.54 -1.99 12.19
C ASP A 89 3.73 -1.19 12.73
N THR A 90 4.00 -0.05 12.10
CA THR A 90 4.99 0.91 12.60
C THR A 90 4.30 1.95 13.49
N GLN A 91 4.77 2.04 14.73
CA GLN A 91 4.18 2.85 15.79
C GLN A 91 4.94 4.16 16.01
N TYR A 92 4.22 5.25 16.26
CA TYR A 92 4.77 6.57 16.56
C TYR A 92 4.16 7.07 17.87
N PRO A 93 4.90 7.01 19.00
CA PRO A 93 4.40 7.47 20.29
C PRO A 93 4.05 8.97 20.29
N ALA A 94 2.98 9.33 20.98
CA ALA A 94 2.51 10.71 21.10
C ALA A 94 3.60 11.67 21.59
N GLY A 95 3.74 12.80 20.92
CA GLY A 95 4.68 13.86 21.29
C GLY A 95 6.12 13.66 20.81
N GLU A 96 6.42 12.53 20.17
CA GLU A 96 7.76 12.19 19.68
C GLU A 96 7.95 12.54 18.20
N ALA A 97 9.21 12.77 17.81
CA ALA A 97 9.59 13.01 16.42
C ALA A 97 11.05 12.60 16.17
N GLY A 98 11.38 12.41 14.90
CA GLY A 98 12.69 11.93 14.45
C GLY A 98 12.84 10.41 14.56
N ASN A 99 13.95 9.89 14.07
CA ASN A 99 14.18 8.47 13.84
C ASN A 99 14.59 7.66 15.09
N GLY A 100 14.67 8.26 16.28
CA GLY A 100 15.10 7.58 17.51
C GLY A 100 14.01 7.43 18.58
N ASN A 101 12.84 8.03 18.38
CA ASN A 101 11.78 8.12 19.39
C ASN A 101 10.43 7.57 18.89
N GLY A 102 10.42 6.89 17.75
CA GLY A 102 9.23 6.37 17.11
C GLY A 102 9.53 5.97 15.67
N GLY A 103 8.78 5.01 15.16
CA GLY A 103 8.95 4.53 13.81
C GLY A 103 10.05 3.49 13.63
N VAL A 104 10.58 3.42 12.41
CA VAL A 104 11.62 2.47 12.02
C VAL A 104 12.65 3.11 11.10
N ASP A 105 13.91 2.74 11.31
CA ASP A 105 15.04 3.00 10.43
C ASP A 105 15.69 1.65 10.17
N MET A 106 15.62 1.16 8.94
CA MET A 106 16.24 -0.10 8.55
C MET A 106 16.81 0.00 7.14
N MET A 107 18.07 -0.37 7.02
CA MET A 107 18.79 -0.43 5.75
C MET A 107 18.95 -1.86 5.30
N VAL A 108 18.57 -2.16 4.06
CA VAL A 108 18.75 -3.48 3.43
C VAL A 108 19.74 -3.33 2.27
N PRO A 109 21.01 -3.80 2.42
CA PRO A 109 21.96 -3.82 1.32
C PRO A 109 21.52 -4.81 0.25
N LEU A 110 21.51 -4.42 -1.04
CA LEU A 110 21.05 -5.26 -2.15
C LEU A 110 22.15 -6.16 -2.75
N GLY A 111 23.32 -6.22 -2.09
CA GLY A 111 24.45 -7.08 -2.47
C GLY A 111 25.29 -6.59 -3.67
N ARG A 112 24.77 -5.70 -4.51
CA ARG A 112 25.47 -5.06 -5.65
C ARG A 112 24.89 -3.68 -5.98
N HIS A 113 25.49 -3.02 -6.97
CA HIS A 113 24.91 -1.83 -7.59
C HIS A 113 24.03 -2.22 -8.78
N TYR A 114 22.92 -1.50 -8.95
CA TYR A 114 21.97 -1.61 -10.06
C TYR A 114 21.83 -0.26 -10.75
N ASP A 115 21.72 -0.27 -12.07
CA ASP A 115 21.49 0.94 -12.86
C ASP A 115 20.01 1.31 -12.92
N GLU A 116 19.11 0.34 -12.76
CA GLU A 116 17.67 0.51 -12.88
C GLU A 116 16.97 -0.43 -11.89
N LEU A 117 16.07 0.10 -11.06
CA LEU A 117 15.22 -0.70 -10.17
C LEU A 117 13.85 -0.06 -9.97
N TYR A 118 12.89 -0.94 -9.75
CA TYR A 118 11.56 -0.64 -9.23
C TYR A 118 11.50 -0.99 -7.74
N LEU A 119 10.78 -0.17 -6.95
CA LEU A 119 10.41 -0.46 -5.57
C LEU A 119 8.89 -0.32 -5.45
N GLY A 120 8.22 -1.37 -5.00
CA GLY A 120 6.79 -1.41 -4.74
C GLY A 120 6.53 -1.70 -3.25
N TYR A 121 5.51 -1.07 -2.68
CA TYR A 121 4.97 -1.45 -1.36
C TYR A 121 3.54 -0.97 -1.16
N ARG A 122 2.83 -1.66 -0.27
CA ARG A 122 1.52 -1.23 0.26
C ARG A 122 1.71 -0.42 1.52
N VAL A 123 0.96 0.67 1.65
CA VAL A 123 0.97 1.52 2.83
C VAL A 123 -0.45 1.90 3.22
N ARG A 124 -0.77 1.83 4.51
CA ARG A 124 -2.02 2.33 5.07
C ARG A 124 -1.76 3.18 6.30
N PHE A 125 -2.29 4.38 6.31
CA PHE A 125 -2.27 5.24 7.49
C PHE A 125 -3.45 4.88 8.38
N GLY A 126 -3.24 4.78 9.71
CA GLY A 126 -4.33 4.39 10.62
C GLY A 126 -5.55 5.32 10.54
N ALA A 127 -6.73 4.80 10.92
CA ALA A 127 -8.00 5.55 10.84
C ALA A 127 -8.00 6.89 11.59
N GLY A 128 -7.10 7.06 12.56
CA GLY A 128 -6.91 8.28 13.31
C GLY A 128 -5.80 9.19 12.80
N PHE A 129 -5.06 8.87 11.75
CA PHE A 129 -3.73 9.42 11.51
C PHE A 129 -3.66 10.96 11.39
N GLU A 130 -2.86 11.60 12.23
CA GLU A 130 -2.57 13.03 12.13
C GLU A 130 -1.56 13.34 11.01
N PHE A 131 -2.07 13.61 9.80
CA PHE A 131 -1.25 14.15 8.72
C PHE A 131 -0.76 15.57 9.00
N SER A 132 -1.50 16.32 9.81
CA SER A 132 -1.12 17.65 10.30
C SER A 132 0.10 17.57 11.23
N ASN A 133 0.99 18.57 11.17
CA ASN A 133 2.26 18.73 11.88
C ASN A 133 3.50 18.42 11.02
N ALA A 134 3.49 18.98 9.81
CA ALA A 134 4.62 19.09 8.89
C ALA A 134 5.05 17.80 8.17
N GLY A 135 4.62 16.61 8.61
CA GLY A 135 4.78 15.36 7.88
C GLY A 135 5.90 14.43 8.37
N GLY A 136 6.27 13.44 7.57
CA GLY A 136 7.25 12.42 7.93
C GLY A 136 7.79 11.65 6.74
N LYS A 137 8.65 10.65 7.00
CA LYS A 137 9.37 9.88 5.97
C LYS A 137 8.69 8.57 5.67
N LEU A 138 8.80 8.15 4.42
CA LEU A 138 8.36 6.86 3.91
C LEU A 138 9.54 6.16 3.20
N PRO A 139 9.45 4.84 2.97
CA PRO A 139 10.52 4.04 2.39
C PRO A 139 11.02 4.53 1.02
N GLY A 140 12.23 4.10 0.63
CA GLY A 140 12.77 4.42 -0.69
C GLY A 140 14.08 3.73 -1.05
N LEU A 141 14.54 3.97 -2.28
CA LEU A 141 15.80 3.45 -2.81
C LEU A 141 16.93 4.45 -2.59
N ILE A 142 18.13 3.95 -2.32
CA ILE A 142 19.33 4.77 -2.14
C ILE A 142 20.54 4.20 -2.88
N GLY A 143 21.46 5.11 -3.23
CA GLY A 143 22.81 4.78 -3.65
C GLY A 143 23.80 5.36 -2.63
N SER A 144 24.72 4.55 -2.13
CA SER A 144 25.75 5.03 -1.19
C SER A 144 27.12 4.49 -1.55
N ALA A 145 28.14 5.34 -1.40
CA ALA A 145 29.52 4.92 -1.58
C ALA A 145 29.96 3.97 -0.46
N ASP A 146 31.07 3.27 -0.69
CA ASP A 146 31.65 2.37 0.30
C ASP A 146 32.00 3.13 1.58
N GLY A 147 31.53 2.64 2.73
CA GLY A 147 31.73 3.30 4.02
C GLY A 147 30.81 4.49 4.30
N VAL A 148 29.92 4.88 3.38
CA VAL A 148 28.86 5.86 3.62
C VAL A 148 27.58 5.13 4.06
N TYR A 149 26.94 5.61 5.14
CA TYR A 149 25.69 5.05 5.66
C TYR A 149 24.50 5.37 4.76
N ALA A 150 24.25 6.65 4.56
CA ALA A 150 23.24 7.19 3.65
C ALA A 150 23.57 8.66 3.45
N VAL A 151 23.21 9.23 2.30
CA VAL A 151 23.17 10.68 2.15
C VAL A 151 21.76 11.16 2.45
N THR A 152 21.55 11.55 3.72
CA THR A 152 20.28 12.03 4.27
C THR A 152 20.53 13.01 5.42
N GLY A 153 19.49 13.65 5.93
CA GLY A 153 19.65 14.58 7.05
C GLY A 153 20.41 15.82 6.60
N GLY A 154 21.50 16.17 7.28
CA GLY A 154 22.34 17.32 6.89
C GLY A 154 23.54 16.96 6.02
N ASP A 155 23.61 15.73 5.50
CA ASP A 155 24.70 15.31 4.61
C ASP A 155 24.39 15.76 3.17
N ASP A 156 25.31 16.52 2.58
CA ASP A 156 25.18 17.03 1.22
C ASP A 156 25.67 16.00 0.19
N PRO A 157 24.86 15.62 -0.81
CA PRO A 157 25.32 14.82 -1.94
C PRO A 157 26.26 15.63 -2.83
N ASP A 158 27.39 15.05 -3.23
CA ASP A 158 28.37 15.70 -4.11
C ASP A 158 28.59 14.98 -5.45
N GLY A 159 27.82 13.92 -5.69
CA GLY A 159 27.91 13.05 -6.87
C GLY A 159 28.88 11.88 -6.69
N THR A 160 29.59 11.81 -5.56
CA THR A 160 30.60 10.78 -5.28
C THR A 160 30.39 10.04 -3.96
N ASN A 161 29.57 10.58 -3.06
CA ASN A 161 29.27 10.00 -1.75
C ASN A 161 27.95 9.21 -1.71
N GLY A 162 26.93 9.64 -2.44
CA GLY A 162 25.64 8.96 -2.54
C GLY A 162 24.46 9.91 -2.77
N TRP A 163 23.27 9.34 -2.74
CA TRP A 163 21.98 10.00 -2.93
C TRP A 163 20.88 9.17 -2.26
N SER A 164 19.69 9.75 -2.08
CA SER A 164 18.51 9.00 -1.60
C SER A 164 17.24 9.47 -2.27
N ALA A 165 16.35 8.55 -2.66
CA ALA A 165 15.01 8.83 -3.18
C ALA A 165 13.97 8.14 -2.29
N ARG A 166 13.70 8.75 -1.14
CA ARG A 166 12.63 8.35 -0.21
C ARG A 166 11.35 9.08 -0.54
N MET A 167 10.26 8.68 0.12
CA MET A 167 9.01 9.43 0.08
C MET A 167 8.75 10.20 1.37
N MET A 168 7.75 11.06 1.32
CA MET A 168 7.16 11.72 2.48
C MET A 168 5.64 11.79 2.36
N TRP A 169 4.98 11.88 3.51
CA TRP A 169 3.72 12.61 3.61
C TRP A 169 3.98 14.03 4.11
N ARG A 170 3.12 14.98 3.73
CA ARG A 170 3.12 16.36 4.23
C ARG A 170 1.72 16.84 4.57
N ASP A 171 1.66 17.98 5.26
CA ASP A 171 0.41 18.70 5.49
C ASP A 171 -0.33 18.93 4.15
N PRO A 172 -1.65 18.72 4.11
CA PRO A 172 -2.48 18.94 2.93
C PRO A 172 -2.50 20.41 2.51
N ILE A 173 -2.37 20.69 1.20
CA ILE A 173 -2.48 22.06 0.66
C ILE A 173 -3.93 22.56 0.71
N ASP A 174 -4.90 21.66 0.54
CA ASP A 174 -6.34 21.92 0.55
C ASP A 174 -6.94 22.00 1.97
N GLU A 175 -6.08 21.96 3.00
CA GLU A 175 -6.45 22.04 4.42
C GLU A 175 -7.37 20.91 4.92
N ASP A 176 -7.56 19.84 4.13
CA ASP A 176 -8.34 18.67 4.52
C ASP A 176 -7.52 17.80 5.50
N PRO A 177 -7.82 17.82 6.81
CA PRO A 177 -6.98 17.20 7.82
C PRO A 177 -6.93 15.67 7.72
N ASP A 178 -7.85 15.06 6.95
CA ASP A 178 -8.00 13.62 6.83
C ASP A 178 -7.10 13.03 5.74
N ARG A 179 -6.32 13.87 5.05
CA ARG A 179 -5.44 13.47 3.95
C ARG A 179 -4.05 14.10 4.06
N GLY A 180 -3.05 13.43 3.51
CA GLY A 180 -1.65 13.89 3.52
C GLY A 180 -1.04 13.90 2.12
N LEU A 181 -0.37 14.98 1.75
CA LEU A 181 0.27 15.09 0.43
C LEU A 181 1.36 14.05 0.24
N ALA A 182 1.30 13.32 -0.87
CA ALA A 182 2.36 12.41 -1.30
C ALA A 182 3.44 13.17 -2.08
N MET A 183 4.71 12.83 -1.82
CA MET A 183 5.84 13.35 -2.57
C MET A 183 7.07 12.47 -2.45
N PHE A 184 7.96 12.59 -3.43
CA PHE A 184 9.35 12.19 -3.22
C PHE A 184 10.10 13.23 -2.37
N TYR A 185 11.09 12.74 -1.65
CA TYR A 185 12.02 13.53 -0.87
C TYR A 185 13.44 13.07 -1.15
N VAL A 186 14.12 13.80 -2.05
CA VAL A 186 15.30 13.30 -2.74
C VAL A 186 16.54 14.09 -2.36
N TYR A 187 17.59 13.42 -1.92
CA TYR A 187 18.92 14.01 -1.85
C TYR A 187 19.63 13.71 -3.16
N HIS A 188 20.02 14.76 -3.89
CA HIS A 188 20.82 14.67 -5.11
C HIS A 188 21.74 15.88 -5.23
N PRO A 189 22.89 15.76 -5.93
CA PRO A 189 23.94 16.79 -6.00
C PRO A 189 23.50 18.19 -6.42
N ASP A 190 22.39 18.29 -7.16
CA ASP A 190 21.86 19.55 -7.69
C ASP A 190 20.60 20.02 -6.94
N GLN A 191 20.36 19.49 -5.74
CA GLN A 191 19.21 19.87 -4.91
C GLN A 191 19.26 21.37 -4.54
N PRO A 192 18.11 22.06 -4.49
CA PRO A 192 18.06 23.51 -4.33
C PRO A 192 18.37 23.99 -2.91
N GLY A 193 18.44 23.10 -1.92
CA GLY A 193 18.63 23.44 -0.51
C GLY A 193 19.46 22.41 0.25
N GLU A 194 19.73 22.69 1.53
CA GLU A 194 20.53 21.84 2.42
C GLU A 194 19.91 20.45 2.65
N TYR A 195 18.57 20.38 2.66
CA TYR A 195 17.85 19.14 2.85
C TYR A 195 17.28 18.64 1.52
N GLY A 196 16.85 17.38 1.50
CA GLY A 196 16.30 16.76 0.30
C GLY A 196 15.22 17.62 -0.37
N GLU A 197 15.21 17.59 -1.70
CA GLU A 197 14.22 18.27 -2.52
C GLU A 197 12.86 17.60 -2.32
N ASN A 198 11.83 18.40 -2.00
CA ASN A 198 10.45 17.92 -2.04
C ASN A 198 9.99 17.94 -3.51
N MET A 199 9.69 16.77 -4.07
CA MET A 199 9.16 16.65 -5.43
C MET A 199 7.73 16.13 -5.34
N HIS A 200 6.79 17.07 -5.46
CA HIS A 200 5.36 16.82 -5.31
C HIS A 200 4.86 15.79 -6.32
N TRP A 201 4.03 14.87 -5.86
CA TRP A 201 3.29 13.99 -6.77
C TRP A 201 2.08 14.76 -7.26
N ASP A 202 2.26 15.43 -8.39
CA ASP A 202 1.21 16.04 -9.17
C ASP A 202 1.36 15.64 -10.63
N ASP A 203 0.35 14.94 -11.16
CA ASP A 203 0.21 14.74 -12.61
C ASP A 203 -0.90 15.65 -13.12
N GLY A 204 -0.61 16.39 -14.18
CA GLY A 204 -1.55 17.37 -14.74
C GLY A 204 -1.92 18.54 -13.82
N GLY A 205 -1.27 18.68 -12.66
CA GLY A 205 -1.51 19.74 -11.67
C GLY A 205 -2.48 19.40 -10.54
N GLU A 206 -2.99 18.17 -10.49
CA GLU A 206 -3.77 17.68 -9.34
C GLU A 206 -2.84 16.99 -8.34
N GLN A 207 -2.97 17.35 -7.05
CA GLN A 207 -2.11 16.81 -6.00
C GLN A 207 -2.58 15.41 -5.60
N VAL A 208 -1.62 14.52 -5.34
CA VAL A 208 -1.89 13.17 -4.82
C VAL A 208 -1.85 13.15 -3.30
N TYR A 209 -2.79 12.40 -2.72
CA TYR A 209 -2.97 12.34 -1.27
C TYR A 209 -3.08 10.89 -0.77
N PHE A 210 -2.41 10.63 0.34
CA PHE A 210 -2.72 9.49 1.21
C PHE A 210 -3.98 9.77 2.01
N GLU A 211 -4.81 8.74 2.18
CA GLU A 211 -6.05 8.81 2.96
C GLU A 211 -5.95 7.91 4.20
N ARG A 212 -6.64 8.30 5.27
CA ARG A 212 -6.73 7.46 6.48
C ARG A 212 -7.50 6.18 6.18
N ASP A 213 -7.07 5.10 6.82
CA ASP A 213 -7.69 3.78 6.76
C ASP A 213 -7.86 3.21 5.35
N ARG A 214 -7.07 3.72 4.40
CA ARG A 214 -7.03 3.21 3.04
C ARG A 214 -5.64 2.69 2.73
N THR A 215 -5.59 1.47 2.23
CA THR A 215 -4.36 0.90 1.68
C THR A 215 -4.13 1.49 0.30
N HIS A 216 -2.92 2.00 0.08
CA HIS A 216 -2.45 2.51 -1.19
C HIS A 216 -1.26 1.70 -1.70
N GLU A 217 -1.17 1.57 -3.02
CA GLU A 217 -0.06 0.93 -3.71
C GLU A 217 0.89 1.97 -4.27
N ILE A 218 2.15 1.86 -3.88
CA ILE A 218 3.20 2.83 -4.20
C ILE A 218 4.30 2.14 -4.98
N GLU A 219 4.53 2.57 -6.23
CA GLU A 219 5.64 2.09 -7.05
C GLU A 219 6.58 3.24 -7.39
N HIS A 220 7.87 3.05 -7.16
CA HIS A 220 8.93 3.95 -7.60
C HIS A 220 9.70 3.27 -8.73
N HIS A 221 10.20 4.06 -9.66
CA HIS A 221 11.18 3.62 -10.65
C HIS A 221 12.35 4.58 -10.69
N VAL A 222 13.56 4.05 -10.55
CA VAL A 222 14.79 4.84 -10.58
C VAL A 222 15.72 4.31 -11.65
N VAL A 223 16.18 5.19 -12.54
CA VAL A 223 17.24 4.92 -13.53
C VAL A 223 18.43 5.83 -13.24
N MET A 224 19.61 5.24 -13.12
CA MET A 224 20.85 5.95 -12.89
C MET A 224 21.21 6.79 -14.12
N ASN A 225 21.72 7.98 -13.85
CA ASN A 225 22.26 8.85 -14.89
C ASN A 225 23.57 8.29 -15.45
N THR A 226 23.89 8.65 -16.69
CA THR A 226 25.26 8.56 -17.19
C THR A 226 26.16 9.38 -16.26
N PRO A 227 27.33 8.87 -15.80
CA PRO A 227 28.15 9.56 -14.80
C PRO A 227 28.43 11.03 -15.16
N GLY A 228 27.95 11.96 -14.32
CA GLY A 228 28.09 13.41 -14.48
C GLY A 228 27.03 14.10 -15.33
N GLU A 229 26.18 13.35 -16.02
CA GLU A 229 25.11 13.88 -16.87
C GLU A 229 23.77 13.97 -16.11
N HIS A 230 22.84 14.76 -16.66
CA HIS A 230 21.50 15.00 -16.11
C HIS A 230 20.45 14.23 -16.93
N ASP A 231 20.60 12.91 -16.99
CA ASP A 231 19.74 12.00 -17.74
C ASP A 231 19.17 10.85 -16.88
N GLY A 232 19.33 10.94 -15.56
CA GLY A 232 18.74 10.02 -14.59
C GLY A 232 17.23 10.25 -14.46
N VAL A 233 16.52 9.17 -14.14
CA VAL A 233 15.06 9.13 -14.11
C VAL A 233 14.56 8.76 -12.72
N LEU A 234 13.51 9.45 -12.28
CA LEU A 234 12.69 9.10 -11.13
C LEU A 234 11.22 9.19 -11.55
N GLU A 235 10.49 8.09 -11.41
CA GLU A 235 9.06 8.02 -11.69
C GLU A 235 8.32 7.44 -10.48
N GLY A 236 7.05 7.81 -10.33
CA GLY A 236 6.18 7.36 -9.24
C GLY A 236 4.78 7.02 -9.73
N TRP A 237 4.24 5.91 -9.22
CA TRP A 237 2.86 5.51 -9.40
C TRP A 237 2.15 5.39 -8.05
N PHE A 238 0.88 5.80 -8.04
CA PHE A 238 0.00 5.74 -6.89
C PHE A 238 -1.29 5.02 -7.31
N ASP A 239 -1.59 3.89 -6.67
CA ASP A 239 -2.74 3.05 -7.01
C ASP A 239 -2.80 2.68 -8.51
N GLY A 240 -1.64 2.38 -9.10
CA GLY A 240 -1.50 2.00 -10.52
C GLY A 240 -1.43 3.18 -11.50
N GLU A 241 -1.74 4.40 -11.09
CA GLU A 241 -1.67 5.58 -11.95
C GLU A 241 -0.30 6.24 -11.87
N LYS A 242 0.29 6.60 -13.01
CA LYS A 242 1.56 7.34 -13.03
C LYS A 242 1.31 8.78 -12.62
N VAL A 243 1.90 9.20 -11.51
CA VAL A 243 1.64 10.52 -10.91
C VAL A 243 2.87 11.41 -10.81
N PHE A 244 4.04 10.89 -11.16
CA PHE A 244 5.30 11.64 -11.13
C PHE A 244 6.28 11.16 -12.20
N GLU A 245 6.97 12.11 -12.82
CA GLU A 245 8.10 11.84 -13.70
C GLU A 245 9.11 12.99 -13.64
N ARG A 246 10.38 12.65 -13.43
CA ARG A 246 11.53 13.54 -13.62
C ARG A 246 12.64 12.81 -14.37
N ARG A 247 13.23 13.44 -15.38
CA ARG A 247 14.22 12.82 -16.31
C ARG A 247 15.54 13.59 -16.42
N ASP A 248 15.75 14.58 -15.55
CA ASP A 248 16.91 15.47 -15.56
C ASP A 248 17.74 15.35 -14.26
N LEU A 249 17.68 14.20 -13.59
CA LEU A 249 18.40 13.98 -12.35
C LEU A 249 19.84 13.55 -12.63
N ARG A 250 20.78 14.09 -11.84
CA ARG A 250 22.14 13.58 -11.71
C ARG A 250 22.23 12.91 -10.34
N PHE A 251 22.55 11.63 -10.28
CA PHE A 251 22.70 10.86 -9.03
C PHE A 251 24.17 10.57 -8.73
N TRP A 252 24.93 10.17 -9.75
CA TRP A 252 26.34 9.80 -9.64
C TRP A 252 27.21 10.50 -10.69
N ASP A 253 28.42 10.86 -10.29
CA ASP A 253 29.52 11.26 -11.18
C ASP A 253 30.53 10.13 -11.40
N VAL A 254 30.38 9.03 -10.66
CA VAL A 254 31.31 7.91 -10.59
C VAL A 254 30.74 6.73 -11.40
N PRO A 255 31.51 6.15 -12.34
CA PRO A 255 31.07 4.96 -13.05
C PRO A 255 30.97 3.74 -12.11
N ASP A 256 30.20 2.73 -12.54
CA ASP A 256 29.98 1.48 -11.80
C ASP A 256 29.37 1.70 -10.40
N ARG A 257 28.71 2.85 -10.19
CA ARG A 257 27.88 3.15 -9.02
C ARG A 257 26.44 3.28 -9.44
N GLY A 258 25.56 2.76 -8.59
CA GLY A 258 24.13 2.78 -8.80
C GLY A 258 23.36 2.59 -7.50
N ILE A 259 22.13 2.14 -7.62
CA ILE A 259 21.24 1.80 -6.51
C ILE A 259 21.82 0.59 -5.78
N ASN A 260 21.99 0.65 -4.46
CA ASN A 260 22.59 -0.47 -3.73
C ASN A 260 21.96 -0.79 -2.38
N ARG A 261 20.99 -0.01 -1.92
CA ARG A 261 20.24 -0.32 -0.70
C ARG A 261 18.79 0.09 -0.83
N PHE A 262 17.93 -0.66 -0.14
CA PHE A 262 16.59 -0.23 0.23
C PHE A 262 16.63 0.37 1.62
N TYR A 263 15.97 1.50 1.79
CA TYR A 263 15.88 2.21 3.06
C TYR A 263 14.43 2.24 3.53
N PHE A 264 14.08 1.35 4.45
CA PHE A 264 12.83 1.43 5.20
C PHE A 264 12.99 2.50 6.29
N SER A 265 12.69 3.74 5.91
CA SER A 265 12.73 4.91 6.77
C SER A 265 11.31 5.39 6.99
N SER A 266 10.78 5.20 8.20
CA SER A 266 9.43 5.63 8.55
C SER A 266 9.41 6.30 9.90
N PHE A 267 9.17 7.61 9.93
CA PHE A 267 9.10 8.41 11.16
C PHE A 267 8.46 9.77 10.90
N PHE A 268 7.82 10.36 11.92
CA PHE A 268 7.40 11.75 11.90
C PHE A 268 8.61 12.68 11.93
N GLY A 269 8.73 13.57 10.95
CA GLY A 269 9.61 14.72 11.06
C GLY A 269 10.54 15.07 9.89
N GLY A 270 11.39 16.05 10.21
CA GLY A 270 12.56 16.52 9.48
C GLY A 270 13.61 17.08 10.45
N GLY A 271 13.63 16.51 11.66
CA GLY A 271 14.41 16.90 12.84
C GLY A 271 13.63 16.64 14.14
N ASN A 272 14.32 16.52 15.29
CA ASN A 272 13.67 16.25 16.59
C ASN A 272 13.23 17.57 17.26
N THR A 273 12.15 18.18 16.76
CA THR A 273 11.59 19.42 17.31
C THR A 273 10.07 19.34 17.45
N PRO A 274 9.44 20.02 18.44
CA PRO A 274 8.00 19.89 18.71
C PRO A 274 7.06 20.24 17.57
N LYS A 275 7.54 20.91 16.52
CA LYS A 275 6.73 21.23 15.33
C LYS A 275 6.35 20.00 14.50
N TRP A 276 7.08 18.90 14.69
CA TRP A 276 6.87 17.63 14.01
C TRP A 276 6.16 16.60 14.90
N ALA A 277 5.91 16.97 16.16
CA ALA A 277 5.28 16.08 17.11
C ALA A 277 3.77 16.05 16.89
N HIS A 278 3.21 14.87 17.04
CA HIS A 278 1.80 14.54 16.89
C HIS A 278 1.17 14.31 18.27
N SER A 279 -0.15 14.43 18.38
CA SER A 279 -0.81 14.52 19.68
C SER A 279 -1.26 13.18 20.28
N ARG A 280 -1.18 12.10 19.48
CA ARG A 280 -1.65 10.76 19.81
C ARG A 280 -0.61 9.71 19.45
N ASP A 281 -0.82 8.48 19.89
CA ASP A 281 -0.06 7.36 19.34
C ASP A 281 -0.61 7.10 17.93
N GLU A 282 0.28 7.03 16.96
CA GLU A 282 -0.08 6.90 15.54
C GLU A 282 0.52 5.64 14.95
N HIS A 283 -0.08 5.17 13.86
CA HIS A 283 0.27 3.90 13.21
C HIS A 283 0.31 4.07 11.69
N ILE A 284 1.32 3.47 11.06
CA ILE A 284 1.37 3.25 9.62
C ILE A 284 1.65 1.76 9.40
N TYR A 285 0.79 1.14 8.60
CA TYR A 285 0.88 -0.25 8.23
C TYR A 285 1.58 -0.40 6.89
N TYR A 286 2.49 -1.36 6.80
CA TYR A 286 3.24 -1.67 5.59
C TYR A 286 3.15 -3.13 5.24
N ASP A 287 3.04 -3.41 3.95
CA ASP A 287 2.97 -4.77 3.41
C ASP A 287 3.56 -4.81 2.00
N GLU A 288 3.83 -6.01 1.50
CA GLU A 288 4.23 -6.30 0.12
C GLU A 288 5.39 -5.46 -0.42
N PHE A 289 6.52 -5.47 0.28
CA PHE A 289 7.74 -4.84 -0.24
C PHE A 289 8.32 -5.66 -1.38
N VAL A 290 8.42 -5.07 -2.57
CA VAL A 290 8.99 -5.70 -3.76
C VAL A 290 10.07 -4.81 -4.35
N ILE A 291 11.23 -5.37 -4.67
CA ILE A 291 12.26 -4.70 -5.47
C ILE A 291 12.56 -5.56 -6.69
N SER A 292 12.54 -4.96 -7.87
CA SER A 292 12.62 -5.69 -9.14
C SER A 292 13.41 -4.91 -10.20
N GLU A 293 14.08 -5.62 -11.10
CA GLU A 293 14.67 -5.05 -12.33
C GLU A 293 13.62 -4.85 -13.45
N ALA A 294 12.33 -5.10 -13.15
CA ALA A 294 11.19 -4.87 -14.04
C ALA A 294 10.03 -4.23 -13.27
N PRO A 295 9.08 -3.55 -13.96
CA PRO A 295 7.89 -2.97 -13.32
C PRO A 295 7.19 -3.98 -12.40
N ILE A 296 6.54 -3.54 -11.32
CA ILE A 296 5.94 -4.44 -10.30
C ILE A 296 4.43 -4.58 -10.49
N TRP A 297 3.73 -3.48 -10.75
CA TRP A 297 2.29 -3.48 -11.07
C TRP A 297 1.96 -2.85 -12.44
N ASN A 298 2.89 -2.10 -13.05
CA ASN A 298 2.57 -1.25 -14.23
C ASN A 298 3.39 -1.53 -15.52
N GLY A 299 3.81 -2.79 -15.77
CA GLY A 299 4.65 -3.14 -16.93
C GLY A 299 3.92 -3.18 -18.28
N PRO A 300 4.63 -3.11 -19.43
CA PRO A 300 4.03 -3.12 -20.77
C PRO A 300 3.33 -4.44 -21.15
N ASP A 301 3.49 -5.52 -20.36
CA ASP A 301 2.71 -6.76 -20.45
C ASP A 301 1.58 -6.83 -19.41
N ARG A 302 1.34 -5.74 -18.67
CA ARG A 302 0.23 -5.56 -17.73
C ARG A 302 -0.82 -4.62 -18.32
N SER A 303 -1.26 -4.94 -19.54
CA SER A 303 -2.45 -4.32 -20.12
C SER A 303 -3.62 -4.57 -19.17
N THR A 304 -3.99 -3.57 -18.37
CA THR A 304 -5.21 -3.49 -17.56
C THR A 304 -5.85 -4.86 -17.30
N THR A 305 -5.23 -5.64 -16.42
CA THR A 305 -5.93 -6.73 -15.78
C THR A 305 -6.89 -6.06 -14.80
N THR A 306 -8.07 -5.66 -15.30
CA THR A 306 -9.32 -5.80 -14.52
C THR A 306 -9.18 -7.13 -13.77
N PRO A 307 -9.36 -7.15 -12.44
CA PRO A 307 -8.96 -8.28 -11.61
C PRO A 307 -9.39 -9.57 -12.30
N GLU A 308 -8.40 -10.41 -12.65
CA GLU A 308 -8.68 -11.78 -13.04
C GLU A 308 -9.44 -12.37 -11.85
N THR A 309 -10.75 -12.50 -12.04
CA THR A 309 -11.60 -13.46 -11.36
C THR A 309 -10.73 -14.68 -11.12
N THR A 310 -10.48 -14.94 -9.84
CA THR A 310 -10.04 -16.24 -9.37
C THR A 310 -10.78 -17.25 -10.23
N THR A 311 -10.09 -17.99 -11.10
CA THR A 311 -10.67 -19.23 -11.63
C THR A 311 -10.76 -20.16 -10.44
N ASP A 312 -11.72 -19.89 -9.57
CA ASP A 312 -12.48 -20.90 -8.90
C ASP A 312 -12.95 -21.81 -10.05
N PRO A 313 -12.77 -23.13 -9.98
CA PRO A 313 -13.37 -24.00 -10.99
C PRO A 313 -14.82 -23.58 -11.14
N THR A 314 -15.21 -23.18 -12.36
CA THR A 314 -16.59 -22.86 -12.74
C THR A 314 -17.50 -23.81 -11.97
N PRO A 315 -18.45 -23.31 -11.14
CA PRO A 315 -19.34 -24.20 -10.43
C PRO A 315 -19.96 -25.16 -11.46
N ASP A 316 -19.99 -26.45 -11.15
CA ASP A 316 -20.63 -27.45 -12.02
C ASP A 316 -22.14 -27.16 -12.02
N LEU A 317 -22.58 -26.24 -12.89
CA LEU A 317 -23.96 -25.79 -12.95
C LEU A 317 -24.85 -26.87 -13.55
N ASP A 318 -25.99 -27.09 -12.90
CA ASP A 318 -27.03 -27.96 -13.42
C ASP A 318 -27.55 -27.41 -14.78
N PRO A 319 -27.69 -28.25 -15.82
CA PRO A 319 -28.22 -27.81 -17.10
C PRO A 319 -29.66 -27.30 -17.02
N ILE A 320 -29.93 -26.15 -17.62
CA ILE A 320 -31.27 -25.58 -17.79
C ILE A 320 -31.78 -25.98 -19.18
N GLU A 321 -32.84 -26.77 -19.22
CA GLU A 321 -33.37 -27.36 -20.46
C GLU A 321 -32.36 -28.20 -21.26
N GLY A 322 -31.36 -28.75 -20.58
CA GLY A 322 -30.38 -29.67 -21.16
C GLY A 322 -29.11 -29.00 -21.71
N GLU A 323 -29.01 -27.68 -21.60
CA GLU A 323 -27.79 -26.92 -21.88
C GLU A 323 -27.26 -26.31 -20.58
N THR A 324 -25.94 -26.30 -20.41
CA THR A 324 -25.29 -25.70 -19.24
C THR A 324 -25.08 -24.21 -19.50
N PRO A 325 -25.59 -23.32 -18.64
CA PRO A 325 -25.33 -21.88 -18.72
C PRO A 325 -23.84 -21.54 -18.76
N ARG A 326 -23.49 -20.42 -19.38
CA ARG A 326 -22.10 -20.01 -19.53
C ARG A 326 -21.84 -18.59 -19.05
N ASP A 327 -20.70 -18.45 -18.41
CA ASP A 327 -20.04 -17.19 -18.17
C ASP A 327 -19.17 -16.86 -19.40
N LEU A 328 -19.50 -15.79 -20.13
CA LEU A 328 -18.83 -15.42 -21.38
C LEU A 328 -17.72 -14.40 -21.20
N ASP A 329 -17.76 -13.60 -20.14
CA ASP A 329 -16.80 -12.52 -19.86
C ASP A 329 -15.93 -12.77 -18.62
N GLY A 330 -16.19 -13.86 -17.90
CA GLY A 330 -15.38 -14.38 -16.81
C GLY A 330 -15.65 -13.70 -15.47
N ASP A 331 -16.79 -13.05 -15.28
CA ASP A 331 -17.09 -12.33 -14.04
C ASP A 331 -17.76 -13.19 -12.94
N GLY A 332 -18.08 -14.45 -13.26
CA GLY A 332 -18.72 -15.43 -12.38
C GLY A 332 -20.23 -15.54 -12.53
N LEU A 333 -20.89 -14.56 -13.17
CA LEU A 333 -22.29 -14.64 -13.56
C LEU A 333 -22.42 -15.40 -14.88
N HIS A 334 -23.54 -16.11 -15.04
CA HIS A 334 -23.77 -16.98 -16.19
C HIS A 334 -24.96 -16.47 -17.01
N GLU A 335 -24.79 -15.34 -17.68
CA GLU A 335 -25.84 -14.64 -18.44
C GLU A 335 -26.22 -15.33 -19.76
N ASP A 336 -25.36 -16.19 -20.32
CA ASP A 336 -25.71 -17.11 -21.41
C ASP A 336 -26.44 -18.33 -20.81
N ILE A 337 -27.64 -18.06 -20.28
CA ILE A 337 -28.53 -19.03 -19.62
C ILE A 337 -28.90 -20.16 -20.59
N ASP A 338 -28.94 -19.84 -21.89
CA ASP A 338 -29.38 -20.74 -22.93
C ASP A 338 -28.25 -21.58 -23.55
N GLY A 339 -27.00 -21.19 -23.30
CA GLY A 339 -25.77 -21.89 -23.65
C GLY A 339 -25.39 -21.78 -25.14
N ASP A 340 -26.04 -20.90 -25.92
CA ASP A 340 -25.79 -20.73 -27.35
C ASP A 340 -24.52 -19.90 -27.66
N GLY A 341 -23.88 -19.34 -26.63
CA GLY A 341 -22.67 -18.54 -26.72
C GLY A 341 -22.95 -17.05 -26.94
N LYS A 342 -24.15 -16.57 -26.60
CA LYS A 342 -24.52 -15.15 -26.67
C LYS A 342 -25.50 -14.80 -25.55
N VAL A 343 -25.32 -13.64 -24.94
CA VAL A 343 -26.33 -13.06 -24.06
C VAL A 343 -27.35 -12.29 -24.90
N ALA A 344 -28.60 -12.75 -24.90
CA ALA A 344 -29.69 -12.18 -25.68
C ALA A 344 -31.06 -12.38 -25.01
N PHE A 345 -32.11 -11.88 -25.67
CA PHE A 345 -33.47 -11.99 -25.15
C PHE A 345 -33.95 -13.43 -24.82
N PRO A 346 -33.52 -14.50 -25.54
CA PRO A 346 -33.80 -15.88 -25.13
C PRO A 346 -33.33 -16.21 -23.71
N ASP A 347 -32.18 -15.71 -23.27
CA ASP A 347 -31.61 -15.92 -21.94
C ASP A 347 -32.47 -15.27 -20.85
N VAL A 348 -32.89 -14.02 -21.06
CA VAL A 348 -33.85 -13.32 -20.19
C VAL A 348 -35.12 -14.16 -20.00
N ASN A 349 -35.67 -14.66 -21.11
CA ASN A 349 -36.88 -15.47 -21.06
C ASN A 349 -36.62 -16.84 -20.39
N ARG A 350 -35.43 -17.42 -20.54
CA ARG A 350 -35.07 -18.70 -19.92
C ARG A 350 -34.84 -18.52 -18.41
N LEU A 351 -34.12 -17.50 -17.98
CA LEU A 351 -33.98 -17.16 -16.56
C LEU A 351 -35.34 -16.90 -15.93
N PHE A 352 -36.23 -16.15 -16.59
CA PHE A 352 -37.60 -15.92 -16.11
C PHE A 352 -38.43 -17.20 -15.92
N GLN A 353 -38.28 -18.18 -16.81
CA GLN A 353 -39.04 -19.43 -16.74
C GLN A 353 -38.52 -20.38 -15.66
N HIS A 354 -37.24 -20.28 -15.33
CA HIS A 354 -36.54 -21.20 -14.43
C HIS A 354 -36.01 -20.53 -13.16
N THR A 355 -36.39 -19.28 -12.87
CA THR A 355 -35.95 -18.52 -11.68
C THR A 355 -36.11 -19.32 -10.40
N GLU A 356 -37.24 -20.03 -10.25
CA GLU A 356 -37.58 -20.82 -9.06
C GLU A 356 -37.12 -22.29 -9.13
N SER A 357 -36.39 -22.66 -10.18
CA SER A 357 -35.89 -24.03 -10.36
C SER A 357 -34.68 -24.30 -9.46
N ALA A 358 -34.46 -25.56 -9.08
CA ALA A 358 -33.28 -25.94 -8.30
C ALA A 358 -31.96 -25.58 -9.03
N ALA A 359 -31.94 -25.74 -10.36
CA ALA A 359 -30.78 -25.40 -11.19
C ALA A 359 -30.37 -23.92 -11.11
N VAL A 360 -31.26 -23.03 -10.67
CA VAL A 360 -30.98 -21.60 -10.44
C VAL A 360 -30.83 -21.31 -8.95
N GLN A 361 -31.77 -21.76 -8.12
CA GLN A 361 -31.82 -21.44 -6.70
C GLN A 361 -30.72 -22.11 -5.86
N ASP A 362 -30.14 -23.22 -6.33
CA ASP A 362 -28.99 -23.86 -5.66
C ASP A 362 -27.66 -23.20 -6.02
N HIS A 363 -27.66 -22.21 -6.93
CA HIS A 363 -26.48 -21.51 -7.46
C HIS A 363 -26.72 -20.00 -7.53
N VAL A 364 -27.15 -19.39 -6.42
CA VAL A 364 -27.49 -17.96 -6.33
C VAL A 364 -26.35 -17.08 -6.83
N GLU A 365 -25.11 -17.38 -6.44
CA GLU A 365 -23.93 -16.61 -6.89
C GLU A 365 -23.71 -16.57 -8.41
N ALA A 366 -24.25 -17.54 -9.17
CA ALA A 366 -24.09 -17.60 -10.63
C ALA A 366 -25.19 -16.84 -11.40
N TYR A 367 -26.30 -16.49 -10.74
CA TYR A 367 -27.48 -15.91 -11.39
C TYR A 367 -28.03 -14.65 -10.69
N ASP A 368 -27.40 -14.17 -9.62
CA ASP A 368 -27.71 -12.90 -8.94
C ASP A 368 -27.13 -11.70 -9.72
N VAL A 369 -27.70 -11.45 -10.88
CA VAL A 369 -27.30 -10.35 -11.78
C VAL A 369 -27.58 -8.98 -11.15
N SER A 370 -28.52 -8.89 -10.20
CA SER A 370 -28.85 -7.66 -9.50
C SER A 370 -27.87 -7.32 -8.35
N GLY A 371 -27.14 -8.33 -7.85
CA GLY A 371 -26.15 -8.22 -6.77
C GLY A 371 -26.78 -8.00 -5.39
N ASP A 372 -28.04 -8.41 -5.18
CA ASP A 372 -28.77 -8.19 -3.93
C ASP A 372 -28.72 -9.39 -2.95
N GLY A 373 -28.07 -10.48 -3.38
CA GLY A 373 -27.83 -11.70 -2.62
C GLY A 373 -28.94 -12.75 -2.73
N VAL A 374 -29.92 -12.56 -3.62
CA VAL A 374 -30.96 -13.54 -3.96
C VAL A 374 -31.20 -13.58 -5.47
N VAL A 375 -31.80 -14.67 -5.98
CA VAL A 375 -32.23 -14.73 -7.39
C VAL A 375 -33.74 -14.65 -7.48
N ASP A 376 -34.26 -13.52 -7.97
CA ASP A 376 -35.68 -13.27 -8.19
C ASP A 376 -35.97 -12.51 -9.51
N LEU A 377 -37.13 -11.85 -9.61
CA LEU A 377 -37.51 -11.11 -10.81
C LEU A 377 -36.65 -9.85 -11.06
N GLN A 378 -35.91 -9.38 -10.05
CA GLN A 378 -34.95 -8.29 -10.19
C GLN A 378 -33.76 -8.71 -11.05
N ASP A 379 -33.30 -9.96 -10.95
CA ASP A 379 -32.21 -10.48 -11.79
C ASP A 379 -32.65 -10.69 -13.23
N VAL A 380 -33.88 -11.14 -13.43
CA VAL A 380 -34.50 -11.19 -14.76
C VAL A 380 -34.55 -9.78 -15.39
N LEU A 381 -34.86 -8.76 -14.59
CA LEU A 381 -34.89 -7.38 -15.05
C LEU A 381 -33.48 -6.85 -15.31
N ALA A 382 -32.52 -7.13 -14.43
CA ALA A 382 -31.13 -6.72 -14.58
C ALA A 382 -30.50 -7.34 -15.85
N LEU A 383 -30.73 -8.63 -16.09
CA LEU A 383 -30.33 -9.32 -17.32
C LEU A 383 -31.01 -8.75 -18.57
N PHE A 384 -32.26 -8.28 -18.46
CA PHE A 384 -32.92 -7.60 -19.57
C PHE A 384 -32.33 -6.22 -19.86
N GLU A 385 -31.86 -5.50 -18.84
CA GLU A 385 -31.25 -4.18 -18.99
C GLU A 385 -29.81 -4.22 -19.53
N SER A 386 -29.14 -5.38 -19.47
CA SER A 386 -27.77 -5.56 -19.96
C SER A 386 -27.65 -5.87 -21.47
N ILE A 387 -28.76 -6.19 -22.18
CA ILE A 387 -28.76 -6.63 -23.59
C ILE A 387 -29.21 -5.60 -24.64
#